data_AF-A0A7R9AH36-F1
#
_entry.id   AF-A0A7R9AH36-F1
#
_cell.length_a   1.000
_cell.length_b   1.000
_cell.length_c   1.000
_cell.angle_alpha   90.00
_cell.angle_beta   90.00
_cell.angle_gamma   90.00
#
_symmetry.space_group_name_H-M   'P 1'
#
loop_
_entity.id
_entity.type
_entity.pdbx_description
1 polymer ?
#
loop_
_entity_poly.entity_id
_entity_poly.type
_entity_poly.pdbx_seq_one_letter_code
_entity_poly.pdbx_strand_id
1 'polypeptide(L)'
;MEDYPKTEATFKQKLSIFLVFTKKGRKFISDLKYTGNLLTDYNLTASRGRYQHIHFNTGEEKRQGLREVEEVLHGVQFKGRDPFRGALTLEYLVIRSNEASADVMEMLNGTLAMLYYDLHVTPKVVSEELVRNLGLTLVGVFGVTLVLIGDLQVSIWVFSCVLFTLIGIAGSMRFAGLTIELMSSVLLILSVGLAIDYSTHIAHKFLATPGDSKDDRVRITLAEIGPPVFNGGFTTMMAFVFCLWSENYLFQITLKVIWFSVIYGLYHGLVYLPVMLSWFGPQAFVDSLHSTKNSPAQNDLNLSLMEAPETPTARMTS
;
A
#
# COMPACT_ATOMS: atom_id res chain seq x y z
N MET A 1 -4.11 -31.78 -48.53
CA MET A 1 -5.40 -31.18 -48.12
C MET A 1 -6.29 -32.32 -47.67
N GLU A 2 -6.14 -32.69 -46.39
CA GLU A 2 -6.72 -33.89 -45.80
C GLU A 2 -8.23 -33.82 -45.61
N ASP A 3 -8.82 -35.01 -45.58
CA ASP A 3 -10.22 -35.40 -45.49
C ASP A 3 -10.95 -34.84 -44.24
N TYR A 4 -11.20 -33.53 -44.22
CA TYR A 4 -12.06 -32.90 -43.22
C TYR A 4 -13.52 -33.36 -43.41
N PRO A 5 -14.19 -33.84 -42.34
CA PRO A 5 -15.58 -34.28 -42.41
C PRO A 5 -16.48 -33.12 -42.84
N LYS A 6 -17.21 -33.31 -43.95
CA LYS A 6 -18.07 -32.29 -44.57
C LYS A 6 -19.47 -32.20 -43.94
N THR A 7 -19.85 -33.17 -43.12
CA THR A 7 -21.16 -33.24 -42.45
C THR A 7 -21.00 -33.46 -40.95
N GLU A 8 -21.96 -32.97 -40.18
CA GLU A 8 -21.97 -33.11 -38.71
C GLU A 8 -21.95 -34.58 -38.28
N ALA A 9 -22.71 -35.44 -38.95
CA ALA A 9 -22.77 -36.87 -38.66
C ALA A 9 -21.40 -37.54 -38.85
N THR A 10 -20.71 -37.25 -39.96
CA THR A 10 -19.37 -37.80 -40.21
C THR A 10 -18.34 -37.24 -39.23
N PHE A 11 -18.49 -35.98 -38.80
CA PHE A 11 -17.63 -35.38 -37.76
C PHE A 11 -17.82 -36.07 -36.41
N LYS A 12 -19.06 -36.21 -35.93
CA LYS A 12 -19.36 -36.89 -34.65
C LYS A 12 -18.87 -38.34 -34.66
N GLN A 13 -19.04 -39.07 -35.76
CA GLN A 13 -18.56 -40.44 -35.89
C GLN A 13 -17.03 -40.53 -35.81
N LYS A 14 -16.30 -39.72 -36.59
CA LYS A 14 -14.83 -39.68 -36.54
C LYS A 14 -14.32 -39.25 -35.16
N LEU A 15 -14.98 -38.29 -34.52
CA LEU A 15 -14.62 -37.80 -33.19
C LEU A 15 -14.82 -38.87 -32.11
N SER A 16 -15.93 -39.61 -32.15
CA SER A 16 -16.22 -40.73 -31.24
C SER A 16 -15.14 -41.82 -31.33
N ILE A 17 -14.79 -42.19 -32.57
CA ILE A 17 -13.76 -43.18 -32.84
C ILE A 17 -12.41 -42.71 -32.26
N PHE A 18 -12.05 -41.46 -32.52
CA PHE A 18 -10.81 -40.89 -32.01
C PHE A 18 -10.76 -40.87 -30.48
N LEU A 19 -11.80 -40.36 -29.82
CA LEU A 19 -11.85 -40.21 -28.36
C LEU A 19 -11.77 -41.55 -27.63
N VAL A 20 -12.53 -42.55 -28.07
CA VAL A 20 -12.64 -43.84 -27.37
C VAL A 20 -11.51 -44.80 -27.74
N PHE A 21 -11.24 -44.95 -29.04
CA PHE A 21 -10.40 -46.05 -29.54
C PHE A 21 -8.92 -45.68 -29.67
N THR A 22 -8.54 -44.41 -29.53
CA THR A 22 -7.12 -44.00 -29.59
C THR A 22 -6.57 -43.61 -28.22
N LYS A 23 -5.30 -43.97 -27.94
CA LYS A 23 -4.61 -43.52 -26.72
C LYS A 23 -4.48 -41.99 -26.64
N LYS A 24 -4.35 -41.31 -27.79
CA LYS A 24 -4.24 -39.84 -27.86
C LYS A 24 -5.58 -39.16 -27.54
N GLY A 25 -6.68 -39.65 -28.11
CA GLY A 25 -8.02 -39.08 -27.92
C GLY A 25 -8.55 -39.22 -26.51
N ARG A 26 -8.26 -40.34 -25.82
CA ARG A 26 -8.68 -40.53 -24.43
C ARG A 26 -8.20 -39.44 -23.46
N LYS A 27 -7.08 -38.76 -23.75
CA LYS A 27 -6.58 -37.63 -22.95
C LYS A 27 -7.46 -36.39 -23.00
N PHE A 28 -8.30 -36.27 -24.01
CA PHE A 28 -9.18 -35.11 -24.24
C PHE A 28 -10.63 -35.37 -23.82
N ILE A 29 -10.98 -36.61 -23.40
CA ILE A 29 -12.32 -36.91 -22.90
C ILE A 29 -12.65 -36.06 -21.67
N SER A 30 -11.68 -35.85 -20.77
CA SER A 30 -11.85 -34.98 -19.60
C SER A 30 -12.03 -33.50 -19.93
N ASP A 31 -11.63 -33.11 -21.14
CA ASP A 31 -11.70 -31.73 -21.62
C ASP A 31 -13.00 -31.46 -22.39
N LEU A 32 -13.89 -32.46 -22.55
CA LEU A 32 -15.14 -32.37 -23.30
C LEU A 32 -16.33 -32.68 -22.41
N LYS A 33 -17.32 -31.79 -22.39
CA LYS A 33 -18.65 -32.07 -21.83
C LYS A 33 -19.63 -32.34 -22.96
N TYR A 34 -20.39 -33.41 -22.81
CA TYR A 34 -21.37 -33.85 -23.77
C TYR A 34 -22.59 -34.41 -23.06
N THR A 35 -23.73 -34.29 -23.72
CA THR A 35 -25.01 -34.89 -23.31
C THR A 35 -25.35 -36.02 -24.27
N GLY A 36 -25.89 -37.11 -23.76
CA GLY A 36 -26.16 -38.33 -24.54
C GLY A 36 -25.04 -39.36 -24.47
N ASN A 37 -25.03 -40.30 -25.41
CA ASN A 37 -24.09 -41.42 -25.44
C ASN A 37 -23.05 -41.21 -26.55
N LEU A 38 -21.78 -41.10 -26.15
CA LEU A 38 -20.64 -40.79 -27.02
C LEU A 38 -20.45 -41.77 -28.18
N LEU A 39 -21.09 -42.95 -28.16
CA LEU A 39 -20.98 -43.95 -29.23
C LEU A 39 -22.15 -43.98 -30.22
N THR A 40 -23.28 -43.32 -29.89
CA THR A 40 -24.52 -43.45 -30.67
C THR A 40 -25.08 -42.10 -31.06
N ASP A 41 -25.39 -41.24 -30.08
CA ASP A 41 -25.84 -39.88 -30.33
C ASP A 41 -25.49 -39.00 -29.14
N TYR A 42 -24.76 -37.91 -29.41
CA TYR A 42 -24.30 -36.98 -28.40
C TYR A 42 -24.23 -35.55 -28.93
N ASN A 43 -24.49 -34.61 -28.03
CA ASN A 43 -24.29 -33.19 -28.27
C ASN A 43 -23.19 -32.66 -27.36
N LEU A 44 -22.19 -32.03 -27.98
CA LEU A 44 -21.09 -31.37 -27.29
C LEU A 44 -21.62 -30.07 -26.69
N THR A 45 -21.57 -29.96 -25.37
CA THR A 45 -22.03 -28.77 -24.63
C THR A 45 -20.89 -27.85 -24.26
N ALA A 46 -19.69 -28.39 -24.02
CA ALA A 46 -18.49 -27.58 -23.81
C ALA A 46 -17.21 -28.32 -24.19
N SER A 47 -16.17 -27.57 -24.53
CA SER A 47 -14.82 -28.07 -24.70
C SER A 47 -13.82 -27.14 -24.01
N ARG A 48 -12.75 -27.72 -23.45
CA ARG A 48 -11.68 -26.99 -22.76
C ARG A 48 -10.40 -27.05 -23.58
N GLY A 49 -9.94 -25.90 -24.04
CA GLY A 49 -8.57 -25.74 -24.55
C GLY A 49 -7.61 -25.49 -23.39
N ARG A 50 -6.52 -26.26 -23.31
CA ARG A 50 -5.41 -25.95 -22.39
C ARG A 50 -4.41 -25.04 -23.10
N TYR A 51 -4.13 -23.88 -22.54
CA TYR A 51 -3.06 -23.00 -22.95
C TYR A 51 -2.14 -22.72 -21.77
N GLN A 52 -0.84 -22.59 -22.04
CA GLN A 52 0.16 -22.20 -21.07
C GLN A 52 0.57 -20.77 -21.40
N HIS A 53 0.45 -19.86 -20.43
CA HIS A 53 0.99 -18.52 -20.59
C HIS A 53 2.52 -18.51 -20.56
N ILE A 54 3.10 -17.55 -21.27
CA ILE A 54 4.51 -17.20 -21.11
C ILE A 54 4.71 -16.71 -19.67
N HIS A 55 5.90 -16.95 -19.10
CA HIS A 55 6.21 -16.52 -17.75
C HIS A 55 6.10 -15.00 -17.63
N PHE A 56 5.34 -14.51 -16.65
CA PHE A 56 5.19 -13.09 -16.35
C PHE A 56 6.15 -12.71 -15.22
N ASN A 57 6.98 -11.70 -15.44
CA ASN A 57 7.95 -11.23 -14.46
C ASN A 57 7.44 -9.99 -13.69
N THR A 58 6.48 -9.26 -14.28
CA THR A 58 5.93 -8.04 -13.66
C THR A 58 4.40 -8.05 -13.57
N GLY A 59 3.85 -7.29 -12.63
CA GLY A 59 2.40 -7.10 -12.48
C GLY A 59 1.76 -6.42 -13.69
N GLU A 60 2.50 -5.57 -14.42
CA GLU A 60 2.02 -4.98 -15.68
C GLU A 60 1.96 -6.00 -16.81
N GLU A 61 2.99 -6.83 -17.00
CA GLU A 61 2.99 -7.93 -17.98
C GLU A 61 1.86 -8.91 -17.71
N LYS A 62 1.64 -9.25 -16.44
CA LYS A 62 0.51 -10.09 -16.03
C LYS A 62 -0.81 -9.45 -16.44
N ARG A 63 -1.04 -8.17 -16.10
CA ARG A 63 -2.27 -7.45 -16.49
C ARG A 63 -2.43 -7.33 -18.00
N GLN A 64 -1.35 -7.10 -18.73
CA GLN A 64 -1.38 -7.03 -20.18
C GLN A 64 -1.73 -8.39 -20.79
N GLY A 65 -1.09 -9.47 -20.34
CA GLY A 65 -1.40 -10.82 -20.80
C GLY A 65 -2.85 -11.23 -20.50
N LEU A 66 -3.37 -10.84 -19.33
CA LEU A 66 -4.78 -11.06 -18.97
C LEU A 66 -5.73 -10.25 -19.87
N ARG A 67 -5.38 -9.01 -20.25
CA ARG A 67 -6.15 -8.18 -21.19
C ARG A 67 -6.13 -8.73 -22.62
N GLU A 68 -5.00 -9.23 -23.09
CA GLU A 68 -4.89 -9.85 -24.41
C GLU A 68 -5.76 -11.12 -24.50
N VAL A 69 -5.81 -11.92 -23.42
CA VAL A 69 -6.75 -13.05 -23.33
C VAL A 69 -8.18 -12.59 -23.40
N GLU A 70 -8.53 -11.53 -22.66
CA GLU A 70 -9.85 -10.92 -22.69
C GLU A 70 -10.23 -10.47 -24.11
N GLU A 71 -9.31 -9.79 -24.82
CA GLU A 71 -9.54 -9.32 -26.19
C GLU A 71 -9.72 -10.48 -27.19
N VAL A 72 -8.89 -11.53 -27.10
CA VAL A 72 -9.04 -12.73 -27.93
C VAL A 72 -10.38 -13.40 -27.65
N LEU A 73 -10.81 -13.48 -26.39
CA LEU A 73 -12.13 -14.02 -26.03
C LEU A 73 -13.27 -13.16 -26.61
N HIS A 74 -13.12 -11.84 -26.66
CA HIS A 74 -14.07 -10.94 -27.30
C HIS A 74 -14.10 -11.07 -28.84
N GLY A 75 -12.97 -11.40 -29.47
CA GLY A 75 -12.85 -11.54 -30.92
C GLY A 75 -13.47 -12.82 -31.51
N VAL A 76 -13.73 -13.85 -30.69
CA VAL A 76 -14.32 -15.12 -31.17
C VAL A 76 -15.84 -14.96 -31.34
N GLN A 77 -16.28 -14.63 -32.56
CA GLN A 77 -17.71 -14.63 -32.91
C GLN A 77 -18.23 -16.06 -33.11
N PHE A 78 -19.16 -16.51 -32.26
CA PHE A 78 -19.92 -17.73 -32.48
C PHE A 78 -21.06 -17.46 -33.48
N LYS A 79 -20.98 -18.08 -34.67
CA LYS A 79 -21.95 -17.89 -35.75
C LYS A 79 -23.31 -18.52 -35.37
N GLY A 80 -24.36 -17.70 -35.21
CA GLY A 80 -25.75 -18.22 -35.21
C GLY A 80 -26.76 -17.68 -34.18
N ARG A 81 -26.45 -16.69 -33.32
CA ARG A 81 -27.46 -15.92 -32.55
C ARG A 81 -26.99 -14.47 -32.35
N ASP A 82 -27.96 -13.56 -32.20
CA ASP A 82 -27.89 -12.10 -32.40
C ASP A 82 -26.65 -11.34 -31.87
N PRO A 83 -26.27 -10.22 -32.53
CA PRO A 83 -25.13 -9.39 -32.17
C PRO A 83 -25.52 -8.36 -31.10
N PHE A 84 -25.54 -8.73 -29.81
CA PHE A 84 -25.78 -7.76 -28.73
C PHE A 84 -24.74 -7.82 -27.60
N ARG A 85 -23.91 -6.77 -27.59
CA ARG A 85 -23.29 -6.10 -26.44
C ARG A 85 -22.49 -6.99 -25.49
N GLY A 86 -21.33 -7.45 -25.95
CA GLY A 86 -20.24 -7.95 -25.10
C GLY A 86 -19.45 -6.85 -24.37
N ALA A 87 -20.12 -5.80 -23.89
CA ALA A 87 -19.51 -4.86 -22.95
C ALA A 87 -19.84 -5.35 -21.55
N LEU A 88 -18.95 -6.20 -21.01
CA LEU A 88 -18.85 -6.70 -19.63
C LEU A 88 -20.17 -6.88 -18.87
N THR A 89 -20.60 -8.12 -18.58
CA THR A 89 -21.45 -8.34 -17.39
C THR A 89 -21.51 -9.81 -16.97
N LEU A 90 -20.85 -10.11 -15.84
CA LEU A 90 -21.18 -11.22 -14.93
C LEU A 90 -22.68 -11.29 -14.60
N GLU A 91 -23.42 -10.19 -14.77
CA GLU A 91 -24.86 -10.05 -14.53
C GLU A 91 -25.73 -10.69 -15.63
N TYR A 92 -25.28 -10.75 -16.89
CA TYR A 92 -26.06 -11.32 -18.00
C TYR A 92 -25.99 -12.85 -18.07
N LEU A 93 -24.89 -13.44 -17.59
CA LEU A 93 -24.73 -14.90 -17.50
C LEU A 93 -25.56 -15.51 -16.36
N VAL A 94 -25.87 -14.72 -15.32
CA VAL A 94 -26.82 -15.08 -14.25
C VAL A 94 -28.27 -15.06 -14.75
N ILE A 95 -28.60 -14.29 -15.80
CA ILE A 95 -29.95 -14.24 -16.40
C ILE A 95 -30.17 -15.36 -17.43
N ARG A 96 -29.12 -15.83 -18.12
CA ARG A 96 -29.20 -17.00 -19.02
C ARG A 96 -29.07 -18.35 -18.29
N SER A 97 -29.15 -18.32 -16.97
CA SER A 97 -29.12 -19.43 -16.01
C SER A 97 -30.18 -20.52 -16.20
N ASN A 98 -31.10 -20.38 -17.16
CA ASN A 98 -32.22 -21.30 -17.35
C ASN A 98 -32.04 -22.32 -18.51
N GLU A 99 -30.98 -22.25 -19.32
CA GLU A 99 -30.89 -23.04 -20.58
C GLU A 99 -29.61 -23.86 -20.81
N ALA A 100 -28.62 -23.87 -19.90
CA ALA A 100 -27.41 -24.69 -20.07
C ALA A 100 -27.09 -25.56 -18.85
N SER A 101 -26.38 -26.68 -19.08
CA SER A 101 -26.02 -27.64 -18.03
C SER A 101 -25.10 -27.03 -16.96
N ALA A 102 -25.46 -27.24 -15.69
CA ALA A 102 -24.87 -26.62 -14.50
C ALA A 102 -23.34 -26.75 -14.41
N ASP A 103 -22.78 -27.84 -14.91
CA ASP A 103 -21.34 -28.09 -14.77
C ASP A 103 -20.49 -27.20 -15.71
N VAL A 104 -21.03 -26.77 -16.86
CA VAL A 104 -20.34 -25.83 -17.78
C VAL A 104 -20.35 -24.43 -17.17
N MET A 105 -21.43 -24.09 -16.46
CA MET A 105 -21.61 -22.83 -15.75
C MET A 105 -20.61 -22.64 -14.61
N GLU A 106 -20.31 -23.69 -13.83
CA GLU A 106 -19.39 -23.60 -12.69
C GLU A 106 -17.91 -23.41 -13.11
N MET A 107 -17.48 -24.11 -14.16
CA MET A 107 -16.06 -24.10 -14.58
C MET A 107 -15.66 -22.81 -15.32
N LEU A 108 -16.56 -22.27 -16.15
CA LEU A 108 -16.35 -20.98 -16.82
C LEU A 108 -16.49 -19.81 -15.84
N ASN A 109 -17.44 -19.87 -14.89
CA ASN A 109 -17.56 -18.84 -13.86
C ASN A 109 -16.31 -18.73 -12.99
N GLY A 110 -15.70 -19.83 -12.54
CA GLY A 110 -14.54 -19.75 -11.64
C GLY A 110 -13.31 -19.07 -12.26
N THR A 111 -12.95 -19.44 -13.49
CA THR A 111 -11.73 -18.92 -14.15
C THR A 111 -11.92 -17.50 -14.66
N LEU A 112 -13.07 -17.21 -15.28
CA LEU A 112 -13.38 -15.86 -15.78
C LEU A 112 -13.72 -14.89 -14.63
N ALA A 113 -14.30 -15.37 -13.52
CA ALA A 113 -14.43 -14.56 -12.32
C ALA A 113 -13.06 -14.19 -11.76
N MET A 114 -12.14 -15.16 -11.57
CA MET A 114 -10.77 -14.82 -11.13
C MET A 114 -10.09 -13.79 -12.04
N LEU A 115 -10.22 -13.95 -13.35
CA LEU A 115 -9.70 -13.01 -14.35
C LEU A 115 -10.27 -11.59 -14.15
N TYR A 116 -11.59 -11.51 -14.03
CA TYR A 116 -12.31 -10.25 -13.82
C TYR A 116 -11.92 -9.59 -12.50
N TYR A 117 -11.85 -10.37 -11.41
CA TYR A 117 -11.44 -9.85 -10.11
C TYR A 117 -10.00 -9.30 -10.15
N ASP A 118 -9.04 -10.02 -10.72
CA ASP A 118 -7.62 -9.60 -10.78
C ASP A 118 -7.39 -8.37 -11.67
N LEU A 119 -8.11 -8.26 -12.79
CA LEU A 119 -7.98 -7.14 -13.73
C LEU A 119 -8.76 -5.89 -13.31
N HIS A 120 -9.99 -6.04 -12.80
CA HIS A 120 -10.93 -4.94 -12.69
C HIS A 120 -11.30 -4.58 -11.25
N VAL A 121 -11.33 -5.55 -10.33
CA VAL A 121 -11.81 -5.33 -8.96
C VAL A 121 -10.63 -5.08 -8.02
N THR A 122 -9.66 -5.98 -7.98
CA THR A 122 -8.51 -5.91 -7.07
C THR A 122 -7.75 -4.58 -7.15
N PRO A 123 -7.40 -4.03 -8.32
CA PRO A 123 -6.64 -2.77 -8.38
C PRO A 123 -7.44 -1.59 -7.83
N LYS A 124 -8.75 -1.53 -8.12
CA LYS A 124 -9.63 -0.45 -7.65
C LYS A 124 -9.83 -0.53 -6.14
N VAL A 125 -10.12 -1.73 -5.64
CA VAL A 125 -10.27 -1.97 -4.21
C VAL A 125 -8.98 -1.63 -3.47
N VAL A 126 -7.82 -2.06 -3.99
CA VAL A 126 -6.52 -1.74 -3.38
C VAL A 126 -6.27 -0.23 -3.33
N SER A 127 -6.60 0.53 -4.38
CA SER A 127 -6.39 1.98 -4.36
C SER A 127 -7.33 2.70 -3.38
N GLU A 128 -8.60 2.29 -3.31
CA GLU A 128 -9.57 2.87 -2.38
C GLU A 128 -9.19 2.55 -0.92
N GLU A 129 -8.83 1.30 -0.66
CA GLU A 129 -8.34 0.83 0.63
C GLU A 129 -7.05 1.53 1.03
N LEU A 130 -6.10 1.69 0.10
CA LEU A 130 -4.86 2.42 0.35
C LEU A 130 -5.14 3.85 0.77
N VAL A 131 -5.95 4.60 0.02
CA VAL A 131 -6.24 6.01 0.33
C VAL A 131 -6.93 6.12 1.70
N ARG A 132 -7.89 5.23 2.00
CA ARG A 132 -8.57 5.21 3.30
C ARG A 132 -7.62 4.91 4.45
N ASN A 133 -6.83 3.84 4.34
CA ASN A 133 -5.93 3.40 5.39
C ASN A 133 -4.78 4.38 5.60
N LEU A 134 -4.24 4.94 4.51
CA LEU A 134 -3.21 5.97 4.56
C LEU A 134 -3.74 7.27 5.17
N GLY A 135 -4.95 7.70 4.80
CA GLY A 135 -5.61 8.86 5.39
C GLY A 135 -5.84 8.71 6.90
N LEU A 136 -6.38 7.56 7.33
CA LEU A 136 -6.57 7.25 8.75
C LEU A 136 -5.23 7.19 9.50
N THR A 137 -4.19 6.63 8.88
CA THR A 137 -2.85 6.57 9.46
C THR A 137 -2.28 7.97 9.64
N LEU A 138 -2.38 8.85 8.63
CA LEU A 138 -1.89 10.23 8.74
C LEU A 138 -2.60 11.02 9.84
N VAL A 139 -3.92 10.86 9.97
CA VAL A 139 -4.70 11.49 11.06
C VAL A 139 -4.26 10.95 12.42
N GLY A 140 -4.10 9.63 12.55
CA GLY A 140 -3.66 9.00 13.80
C GLY A 140 -2.25 9.43 14.20
N VAL A 141 -1.33 9.45 13.24
CA VAL A 141 0.06 9.89 13.39
C VAL A 141 0.11 11.35 13.84
N PHE A 142 -0.66 12.25 13.21
CA PHE A 142 -0.74 13.65 13.62
C PHE A 142 -1.32 13.81 15.04
N GLY A 143 -2.33 13.01 15.40
CA GLY A 143 -2.90 13.02 16.75
C GLY A 143 -1.89 12.57 17.81
N VAL A 144 -1.17 11.48 17.55
CA VAL A 144 -0.17 10.95 18.48
C VAL A 144 1.03 11.89 18.61
N THR A 145 1.53 12.50 17.52
CA THR A 145 2.61 13.48 17.62
C THR A 145 2.21 14.69 18.43
N LEU A 146 1.00 15.21 18.22
CA LEU A 146 0.49 16.35 18.96
C LEU A 146 0.44 16.06 20.47
N VAL A 147 -0.04 14.87 20.85
CA VAL A 147 -0.12 14.45 22.26
C VAL A 147 1.27 14.22 22.86
N LEU A 148 2.19 13.60 22.12
CA LEU A 148 3.51 13.23 22.63
C LEU A 148 4.48 14.42 22.72
N ILE A 149 4.43 15.33 21.76
CA ILE A 149 5.30 16.51 21.68
C ILE A 149 4.73 17.66 22.52
N GLY A 150 3.40 17.81 22.56
CA GLY A 150 2.72 18.87 23.33
C GLY A 150 2.84 20.28 22.75
N ASP A 151 3.58 20.46 21.65
CA ASP A 151 3.73 21.73 20.93
C ASP A 151 3.17 21.60 19.51
N LEU A 152 2.17 22.43 19.17
CA LEU A 152 1.48 22.39 17.88
C LEU A 152 2.42 22.74 16.72
N GLN A 153 3.31 23.72 16.90
CA GLN A 153 4.19 24.20 15.84
C GLN A 153 5.22 23.13 15.46
N VAL A 154 5.86 22.51 16.45
CA VAL A 154 6.80 21.40 16.23
C VAL A 154 6.09 20.19 15.63
N SER A 155 4.87 19.89 16.08
CA SER A 155 4.07 18.78 15.54
C SER A 155 3.75 18.97 14.05
N ILE A 156 3.47 20.21 13.61
CA ILE A 156 3.26 20.52 12.18
C ILE A 156 4.53 20.26 11.36
N TRP A 157 5.71 20.64 11.87
CA TRP A 157 6.98 20.39 11.16
C TRP A 157 7.34 18.91 11.10
N VAL A 158 7.09 18.14 12.17
CA VAL A 158 7.25 16.68 12.15
C VAL A 158 6.28 16.05 11.13
N PHE A 159 5.03 16.51 11.10
CA PHE A 159 4.05 16.02 10.13
C PHE A 159 4.42 16.36 8.68
N SER A 160 4.98 17.54 8.41
CA SER A 160 5.45 17.88 7.06
C SER A 160 6.60 16.98 6.60
N CYS A 161 7.50 16.54 7.49
CA CYS A 161 8.52 15.53 7.17
C CYS A 161 7.90 14.23 6.66
N VAL A 162 6.84 13.76 7.32
CA VAL A 162 6.11 12.55 6.93
C VAL A 162 5.46 12.71 5.56
N LEU A 163 4.78 13.85 5.32
CA LEU A 163 4.16 14.13 4.02
C LEU A 163 5.17 14.19 2.88
N PHE A 164 6.29 14.89 3.06
CA PHE A 164 7.32 14.98 2.04
C PHE A 164 8.03 13.65 1.79
N THR A 165 8.23 12.85 2.84
CA THR A 165 8.76 11.50 2.71
C THR A 165 7.81 10.62 1.89
N LEU A 166 6.51 10.65 2.18
CA LEU A 166 5.51 9.88 1.46
C LEU A 166 5.43 10.27 -0.03
N ILE A 167 5.46 11.58 -0.33
CA ILE A 167 5.50 12.08 -1.71
C ILE A 167 6.79 11.62 -2.42
N GLY A 168 7.94 11.69 -1.73
CA GLY A 168 9.23 11.24 -2.26
C GLY A 168 9.26 9.75 -2.61
N ILE A 169 8.68 8.91 -1.73
CA ILE A 169 8.55 7.47 -1.98
C ILE A 169 7.59 7.20 -3.14
N ALA A 170 6.40 7.80 -3.13
CA ALA A 170 5.42 7.61 -4.20
C ALA A 170 5.96 8.05 -5.57
N GLY A 171 6.68 9.17 -5.63
CA GLY A 171 7.38 9.64 -6.83
C GLY A 171 8.46 8.66 -7.28
N SER A 172 9.31 8.21 -6.35
CA SER A 172 10.40 7.26 -6.66
C SER A 172 9.90 5.89 -7.10
N MET A 173 8.78 5.42 -6.54
CA MET A 173 8.14 4.18 -6.99
C MET A 173 7.75 4.26 -8.47
N ARG A 174 7.23 5.41 -8.92
CA ARG A 174 6.90 5.60 -10.33
C ARG A 174 8.15 5.53 -11.22
N PHE A 175 9.24 6.17 -10.82
CA PHE A 175 10.52 6.12 -11.57
C PHE A 175 11.18 4.74 -11.55
N ALA A 176 11.00 3.98 -10.46
CA ALA A 176 11.51 2.62 -10.32
C ALA A 176 10.66 1.57 -11.06
N GLY A 177 9.60 1.99 -11.77
CA GLY A 177 8.66 1.10 -12.48
C GLY A 177 7.82 0.23 -11.56
N LEU A 178 7.62 0.64 -10.30
CA LEU A 178 6.83 -0.10 -9.32
C LEU A 178 5.36 0.27 -9.42
N THR A 179 4.50 -0.74 -9.45
CA THR A 179 3.05 -0.60 -9.42
C THR A 179 2.53 -0.51 -7.97
N ILE A 180 1.42 0.20 -7.80
CA ILE A 180 0.70 0.20 -6.52
C ILE A 180 -0.13 -1.08 -6.47
N GLU A 181 0.31 -2.00 -5.62
CA GLU A 181 -0.27 -3.31 -5.38
C GLU A 181 -0.41 -3.50 -3.86
N LEU A 182 -1.05 -4.58 -3.42
CA LEU A 182 -1.31 -4.79 -1.99
C LEU A 182 -0.02 -4.71 -1.15
N MET A 183 1.06 -5.35 -1.60
CA MET A 183 2.33 -5.36 -0.87
C MET A 183 2.99 -3.97 -0.83
N SER A 184 3.05 -3.26 -1.96
CA SER A 184 3.62 -1.90 -1.98
C SER A 184 2.74 -0.90 -1.21
N SER A 185 1.42 -1.12 -1.13
CA SER A 185 0.49 -0.34 -0.32
C SER A 185 0.75 -0.50 1.18
N VAL A 186 0.95 -1.72 1.65
CA VAL A 186 1.31 -1.98 3.06
C VAL A 186 2.67 -1.37 3.39
N LEU A 187 3.64 -1.46 2.49
CA LEU A 187 4.97 -0.86 2.67
C LEU A 187 4.93 0.68 2.67
N LEU A 188 4.04 1.31 1.90
CA LEU A 188 3.81 2.74 1.95
C LEU A 188 3.27 3.18 3.32
N ILE A 189 2.31 2.43 3.88
CA ILE A 189 1.78 2.69 5.22
C ILE A 189 2.88 2.49 6.28
N LEU A 190 3.68 1.43 6.16
CA LEU A 190 4.82 1.19 7.06
C LEU A 190 5.86 2.32 7.00
N SER A 191 6.09 2.86 5.80
CA SER A 191 6.99 4.00 5.60
C SER A 191 6.58 5.25 6.39
N VAL A 192 5.27 5.44 6.63
CA VAL A 192 4.78 6.53 7.49
C VAL A 192 5.34 6.40 8.90
N GLY A 193 5.32 5.19 9.46
CA GLY A 193 5.88 4.87 10.78
C GLY A 193 7.39 5.07 10.86
N LEU A 194 8.13 4.61 9.84
CA LEU A 194 9.58 4.85 9.80
C LEU A 194 9.93 6.34 9.70
N ALA A 195 9.19 7.11 8.90
CA ALA A 195 9.44 8.54 8.71
C ALA A 195 9.17 9.38 9.97
N ILE A 196 8.08 9.07 10.68
CA ILE A 196 7.76 9.75 11.95
C ILE A 196 8.78 9.44 13.04
N ASP A 197 9.27 8.21 13.13
CA ASP A 197 10.24 7.83 14.17
C ASP A 197 11.52 8.68 14.08
N TYR A 198 12.08 8.81 12.87
CA TYR A 198 13.29 9.62 12.66
C TYR A 198 13.09 11.09 13.03
N SER A 199 11.93 11.67 12.74
CA SER A 199 11.65 13.09 12.97
C SER A 199 11.25 13.38 14.43
N THR A 200 10.49 12.48 15.06
CA THR A 200 9.98 12.67 16.44
C THR A 200 11.10 12.63 17.47
N HIS A 201 12.10 11.76 17.32
CA HIS A 201 13.26 11.73 18.21
C HIS A 201 14.03 13.06 18.21
N ILE A 202 14.23 13.65 17.04
CA ILE A 202 14.90 14.95 16.88
C ILE A 202 14.05 16.07 17.48
N ALA A 203 12.76 16.11 17.14
CA ALA A 203 11.83 17.12 17.63
C ALA A 203 11.69 17.13 19.16
N HIS A 204 11.47 15.94 19.76
CA HIS A 204 11.35 15.80 21.20
C HIS A 204 12.64 16.19 21.92
N LYS A 205 13.79 15.75 21.39
CA LYS A 205 15.08 16.14 21.98
C LYS A 205 15.33 17.64 21.85
N PHE A 206 14.99 18.27 20.72
CA PHE A 206 15.09 19.72 20.54
C PHE A 206 14.31 20.48 21.61
N LEU A 207 13.07 20.09 21.90
CA LEU A 207 12.26 20.73 22.95
C LEU A 207 12.86 20.59 24.36
N ALA A 208 13.52 19.47 24.64
CA ALA A 208 14.20 19.24 25.92
C ALA A 208 15.58 19.89 26.02
N THR A 209 16.18 20.30 24.90
CA THR A 209 17.53 20.88 24.86
C THR A 209 17.50 22.35 25.28
N PRO A 210 18.22 22.76 26.35
CA PRO A 210 18.36 24.15 26.73
C PRO A 210 19.33 24.90 25.79
N GLY A 211 19.18 26.22 25.69
CA GLY A 211 20.13 27.07 24.98
C GLY A 211 19.55 28.41 24.55
N ASP A 212 20.41 29.43 24.53
CA ASP A 212 20.03 30.83 24.28
C ASP A 212 19.60 31.10 22.83
N SER A 213 20.13 30.31 21.89
CA SER A 213 19.81 30.39 20.46
C SER A 213 19.19 29.08 19.95
N LYS A 214 18.22 29.19 19.04
CA LYS A 214 17.62 28.04 18.36
C LYS A 214 18.66 27.23 17.59
N ASP A 215 19.63 27.90 16.98
CA ASP A 215 20.71 27.25 16.22
C ASP A 215 21.59 26.38 17.11
N ASP A 216 21.94 26.88 18.30
CA ASP A 216 22.77 26.13 19.24
C ASP A 216 22.00 24.93 19.82
N ARG A 217 20.70 25.11 20.10
CA ARG A 217 19.83 24.00 20.50
C ARG A 217 19.72 22.92 19.43
N VAL A 218 19.60 23.30 18.15
CA VAL A 218 19.60 22.35 17.03
C VAL A 218 20.93 21.63 16.94
N ARG A 219 22.07 22.33 17.07
CA ARG A 219 23.41 21.72 17.04
C ARG A 219 23.61 20.70 18.16
N ILE A 220 23.27 21.06 19.39
CA ILE A 220 23.36 20.16 20.56
C ILE A 220 22.45 18.94 20.35
N THR A 221 21.22 19.18 19.91
CA THR A 221 20.26 18.11 19.62
C THR A 221 20.82 17.14 18.59
N LEU A 222 21.31 17.64 17.45
CA LEU A 222 21.82 16.79 16.38
C LEU A 222 23.09 16.05 16.78
N ALA A 223 23.96 16.65 17.60
CA ALA A 223 25.15 16.01 18.12
C ALA A 223 24.83 14.81 19.03
N GLU A 224 23.76 14.90 19.82
CA GLU A 224 23.38 13.84 20.76
C GLU A 224 22.49 12.76 20.13
N ILE A 225 21.45 13.14 19.38
CA ILE A 225 20.44 12.20 18.86
C ILE A 225 20.57 11.91 17.36
N GLY A 226 21.36 12.68 16.61
CA GLY A 226 21.59 12.44 15.19
C GLY A 226 22.25 11.09 14.88
N PRO A 227 23.41 10.76 15.49
CA PRO A 227 24.08 9.47 15.27
C PRO A 227 23.22 8.23 15.56
N PRO A 228 22.49 8.11 16.69
CA PRO A 228 21.65 6.95 16.93
C PRO A 228 20.48 6.85 15.93
N VAL A 229 19.87 7.97 15.52
CA VAL A 229 18.81 7.98 14.50
C VAL A 229 19.35 7.52 13.14
N PHE A 230 20.52 8.02 12.72
CA PHE A 230 21.17 7.59 11.49
C PHE A 230 21.49 6.08 11.50
N ASN A 231 22.05 5.58 12.60
CA ASN A 231 22.36 4.16 12.75
C ASN A 231 21.08 3.29 12.75
N GLY A 232 19.98 3.78 13.33
CA GLY A 232 18.67 3.12 13.27
C GLY A 232 18.16 2.96 11.84
N GLY A 233 18.25 4.02 11.02
CA GLY A 233 17.90 3.91 9.60
C GLY A 233 18.86 3.01 8.82
N PHE A 234 20.17 3.10 9.08
CA PHE A 234 21.18 2.29 8.40
C PHE A 234 21.02 0.80 8.69
N THR A 235 20.72 0.42 9.93
CA THR A 235 20.46 -0.98 10.30
C THR A 235 19.20 -1.52 9.62
N THR A 236 18.16 -0.71 9.48
CA THR A 236 16.96 -1.06 8.71
C THR A 236 17.29 -1.32 7.24
N MET A 237 18.12 -0.47 6.62
CA MET A 237 18.57 -0.69 5.23
C MET A 237 19.37 -1.99 5.09
N MET A 238 20.26 -2.28 6.04
CA MET A 238 21.05 -3.52 6.08
C MET A 238 20.20 -4.77 6.31
N ALA A 239 19.11 -4.68 7.06
CA ALA A 239 18.21 -5.82 7.28
C ALA A 239 17.63 -6.37 5.96
N PHE A 240 17.42 -5.50 4.97
CA PHE A 240 16.87 -5.89 3.67
C PHE A 240 17.92 -6.12 2.58
N VAL A 241 19.22 -5.96 2.85
CA VAL A 241 20.30 -6.18 1.85
C VAL A 241 20.24 -7.58 1.24
N PHE A 242 19.90 -8.61 2.01
CA PHE A 242 19.82 -9.98 1.50
C PHE A 242 18.75 -10.16 0.41
N CYS A 243 17.74 -9.27 0.35
CA CYS A 243 16.73 -9.29 -0.71
C CYS A 243 17.33 -8.96 -2.09
N LEU A 244 18.51 -8.34 -2.17
CA LEU A 244 19.20 -8.04 -3.44
C LEU A 244 19.49 -9.29 -4.27
N TRP A 245 19.80 -10.41 -3.61
CA TRP A 245 20.11 -11.68 -4.28
C TRP A 245 18.86 -12.47 -4.66
N SER A 246 17.66 -11.99 -4.32
CA SER A 246 16.44 -12.69 -4.66
C SER A 246 15.91 -12.31 -6.03
N GLU A 247 15.57 -13.32 -6.82
CA GLU A 247 14.83 -13.15 -8.08
C GLU A 247 13.32 -12.96 -7.85
N ASN A 248 12.83 -13.10 -6.62
CA ASN A 248 11.40 -12.96 -6.34
C ASN A 248 10.96 -11.49 -6.39
N TYR A 249 9.91 -11.22 -7.17
CA TYR A 249 9.30 -9.91 -7.31
C TYR A 249 8.93 -9.23 -5.97
N LEU A 250 8.38 -9.99 -5.00
CA LEU A 250 7.97 -9.44 -3.70
C LEU A 250 9.16 -8.93 -2.88
N PHE A 251 10.28 -9.67 -2.92
CA PHE A 251 11.51 -9.25 -2.24
C PHE A 251 12.12 -8.01 -2.91
N GLN A 252 12.07 -7.91 -4.23
CA GLN A 252 12.53 -6.74 -4.98
C GLN A 252 11.71 -5.48 -4.68
N ILE A 253 10.37 -5.58 -4.59
CA ILE A 253 9.53 -4.45 -4.16
C ILE A 253 9.89 -4.03 -2.72
N THR A 254 9.96 -5.00 -1.81
CA THR A 254 10.22 -4.75 -0.40
C THR A 254 11.53 -4.02 -0.20
N LEU A 255 12.60 -4.49 -0.85
CA LEU A 255 13.90 -3.83 -0.85
C LEU A 255 13.79 -2.37 -1.31
N LYS A 256 13.25 -2.13 -2.52
CA LYS A 256 13.21 -0.80 -3.13
C LYS A 256 12.41 0.21 -2.30
N VAL A 257 11.21 -0.18 -1.83
CA VAL A 257 10.34 0.72 -1.06
C VAL A 257 10.95 1.03 0.30
N ILE A 258 11.51 0.04 1.02
CA ILE A 258 12.18 0.28 2.31
C ILE A 258 13.40 1.18 2.13
N TRP A 259 14.20 0.97 1.08
CA TRP A 259 15.36 1.82 0.81
C TRP A 259 14.95 3.27 0.54
N PHE A 260 13.92 3.50 -0.29
CA PHE A 260 13.37 4.85 -0.47
C PHE A 260 12.86 5.44 0.85
N SER A 261 12.14 4.64 1.65
CA SER A 261 11.63 5.09 2.94
C SER A 261 12.74 5.53 3.90
N VAL A 262 13.84 4.77 3.98
CA VAL A 262 14.97 5.11 4.86
C VAL A 262 15.69 6.35 4.35
N ILE A 263 15.98 6.43 3.04
CA ILE A 263 16.70 7.56 2.45
C ILE A 263 15.92 8.86 2.63
N TYR A 264 14.64 8.89 2.23
CA TYR A 264 13.81 10.07 2.37
C TYR A 264 13.48 10.37 3.83
N GLY A 265 13.22 9.36 4.65
CA GLY A 265 12.93 9.54 6.07
C GLY A 265 14.12 10.14 6.83
N LEU A 266 15.33 9.62 6.63
CA LEU A 266 16.55 10.17 7.23
C LEU A 266 16.86 11.57 6.71
N TYR A 267 16.70 11.83 5.41
CA TYR A 267 16.89 13.17 4.85
C TYR A 267 15.94 14.18 5.50
N HIS A 268 14.64 13.87 5.58
CA HIS A 268 13.68 14.80 6.14
C HIS A 268 13.83 14.95 7.67
N GLY A 269 14.21 13.88 8.37
CA GLY A 269 14.42 13.89 9.83
C GLY A 269 15.72 14.54 10.28
N LEU A 270 16.83 14.32 9.58
CA LEU A 270 18.17 14.78 9.99
C LEU A 270 18.64 16.05 9.27
N VAL A 271 18.02 16.44 8.15
CA VAL A 271 18.42 17.64 7.39
C VAL A 271 17.31 18.67 7.37
N TYR A 272 16.14 18.33 6.83
CA TYR A 272 15.04 19.28 6.68
C TYR A 272 14.49 19.75 8.03
N LEU A 273 14.19 18.83 8.95
CA LEU A 273 13.59 19.17 10.25
C LEU A 273 14.50 20.08 11.11
N PRO A 274 15.80 19.79 11.29
CA PRO A 274 16.71 20.67 12.03
C PRO A 274 16.75 22.10 11.47
N VAL A 275 16.74 22.26 10.14
CA VAL A 275 16.72 23.58 9.49
C VAL A 275 15.41 24.31 9.81
N MET A 276 14.27 23.62 9.73
CA MET A 276 12.98 24.22 10.07
C MET A 276 12.88 24.60 11.55
N LEU A 277 13.43 23.78 12.46
CA LEU A 277 13.47 24.08 13.90
C LEU A 277 14.43 25.23 14.24
N SER A 278 15.52 25.38 13.50
CA SER A 278 16.44 26.52 13.64
C SER A 278 15.74 27.84 13.32
N TRP A 279 14.99 27.92 12.20
CA TRP A 279 14.32 29.14 11.79
C TRP A 279 13.02 29.40 12.58
N PHE A 280 12.18 28.36 12.69
CA PHE A 280 10.80 28.48 13.17
C PHE A 280 10.52 27.71 14.46
N GLY A 281 11.53 27.15 15.14
CA GLY A 281 11.31 26.43 16.39
C GLY A 281 10.85 27.35 17.54
N PRO A 282 10.13 26.82 18.54
CA PRO A 282 9.79 27.55 19.76
C PRO A 282 11.04 27.86 20.61
N GLN A 283 10.95 28.87 21.48
CA GLN A 283 11.99 29.19 22.46
C GLN A 283 12.14 28.08 23.50
N ALA A 284 13.28 28.05 24.21
CA ALA A 284 13.51 27.03 25.22
C ALA A 284 12.52 27.19 26.38
N PHE A 285 11.96 26.08 26.86
CA PHE A 285 10.99 26.06 27.96
C PHE A 285 11.56 26.69 29.25
N VAL A 286 12.88 26.59 29.46
CA VAL A 286 13.59 27.15 30.62
C VAL A 286 13.58 28.67 30.63
N ASP A 287 13.67 29.32 29.46
CA ASP A 287 13.66 30.78 29.35
C ASP A 287 12.27 31.36 29.66
N SER A 288 11.21 30.65 29.26
CA SER A 288 9.83 31.01 29.61
C SER A 288 9.59 31.00 31.13
N LEU A 289 10.18 30.04 31.87
CA LEU A 289 10.05 30.02 33.33
C LEU A 289 10.79 31.19 34.00
N HIS A 290 11.99 31.55 33.53
CA HIS A 290 12.74 32.68 34.05
C HIS A 290 12.12 34.04 33.69
N SER A 291 11.56 34.18 32.47
CA SER A 291 10.83 35.38 32.06
C SER A 291 9.54 35.58 32.87
N THR A 292 8.81 34.50 33.17
CA THR A 292 7.59 34.57 33.98
C THR A 292 7.90 34.99 35.41
N LYS A 293 8.98 34.46 36.00
CA LYS A 293 9.41 34.79 37.37
C LYS A 293 9.87 36.24 37.54
N ASN A 294 10.36 36.87 36.47
CA ASN A 294 10.83 38.27 36.44
C ASN A 294 9.79 39.24 35.85
N SER A 295 8.53 38.80 35.67
CA SER A 295 7.46 39.66 35.14
C SER A 295 7.13 40.79 36.14
N PRO A 296 6.90 42.04 35.68
CA PRO A 296 6.59 43.17 36.56
C PRO A 296 5.42 42.89 37.51
N ALA A 297 4.42 42.12 37.07
CA ALA A 297 3.29 41.71 37.91
C ALA A 297 3.69 40.86 39.14
N GLN A 298 4.78 40.09 39.05
CA GLN A 298 5.29 39.27 40.14
C GLN A 298 6.23 40.07 41.07
N ASN A 299 6.94 41.05 40.52
CA ASN A 299 7.67 42.04 41.33
C ASN A 299 6.72 42.94 42.12
N ASP A 300 5.61 43.38 41.53
CA ASP A 300 4.59 44.20 42.20
C ASP A 300 3.89 43.40 43.33
N LEU A 301 3.63 42.11 43.11
CA LEU A 301 3.08 41.21 44.14
C LEU A 301 4.07 41.02 45.30
N ASN A 302 5.35 40.80 45.00
CA ASN A 302 6.41 40.66 46.02
C ASN A 302 6.64 41.97 46.79
N LEU A 303 6.55 43.13 46.13
CA LEU A 303 6.66 44.43 46.75
C LEU A 303 5.47 44.70 47.69
N SER A 304 4.25 44.35 47.27
CA SER A 304 3.04 44.47 48.10
C SER A 304 3.05 43.55 49.33
N LEU A 305 3.73 42.40 49.26
CA LEU A 305 3.94 41.49 50.38
C LEU A 305 5.05 41.96 51.34
N MET A 306 6.00 42.79 50.86
CA MET A 306 7.04 43.42 51.71
C MET A 306 6.56 44.73 52.36
N GLU A 307 5.56 45.42 51.79
CA GLU A 307 4.96 46.64 52.37
C GLU A 307 3.81 46.34 53.34
N ALA A 308 3.40 45.08 53.52
CA ALA A 308 2.38 44.72 54.48
C ALA A 308 2.88 44.96 55.92
N PRO A 309 2.20 45.79 56.74
CA PRO A 309 2.63 46.06 58.11
C PRO A 309 2.52 44.79 58.95
N GLU A 310 3.61 44.43 59.65
CA GLU A 310 3.61 43.30 60.59
C GLU A 310 2.53 43.51 61.67
N THR A 311 1.51 42.66 61.66
CA THR A 311 0.49 42.63 62.72
C THR A 311 1.12 42.22 64.04
N PRO A 312 0.85 42.92 65.16
CA PRO A 312 1.50 42.64 66.43
C PRO A 312 1.04 41.30 66.99
N THR A 313 2.01 40.46 67.33
CA THR A 313 1.86 39.17 67.99
C THR A 313 1.12 39.33 69.33
N ALA A 314 -0.11 38.85 69.40
CA ALA A 314 -0.89 38.83 70.63
C ALA A 314 -0.25 37.84 71.63
N ARG A 315 0.24 38.38 72.75
CA ARG A 315 0.61 37.62 73.95
C ARG A 315 -0.60 36.83 74.46
N MET A 316 -0.50 35.50 74.47
CA MET A 316 -1.35 34.66 75.30
C MET A 316 -0.86 34.70 76.75
N THR A 317 -1.67 35.26 77.65
CA THR A 317 -1.57 35.03 79.10
C THR A 317 -2.80 34.25 79.55
N SER A 318 -2.53 33.08 80.15
CA SER A 318 -3.34 32.24 81.05
C SER A 318 -4.86 32.19 80.87
#